data_AF-A0A562WQL5-F1
#
_entry.id   AF-A0A562WQL5-F1
#
_cell.length_a   1.000
_cell.length_b   1.000
_cell.length_c   1.000
_cell.angle_alpha   90.00
_cell.angle_beta   90.00
_cell.angle_gamma   90.00
#
_symmetry.space_group_name_H-M   'P 1'
#
loop_
_entity.id
_entity.type
_entity.pdbx_description
1 polymer ?
#
loop_
_entity_poly.entity_id
_entity_poly.type
_entity_poly.pdbx_seq_one_letter_code
_entity_poly.pdbx_strand_id
1 'polypeptide(L)'
;MKRSIRVGLALITSALLATAAYAEEARNFFKVGVVTELSGDLATGGNVTKRGYDLWAQEVNAKGGIDIKGKKYQVKLFYADAQSNPAAGASAAERLITQENVDFILGPYSSGVTLAVAPIAEKYKIPMITGSAESPLIWTNKFHYTFGTVPPVNFTGAAPIKTLTEMKPAPKTAVILGSNDTFSKATAEAFKAAAEAAKIKVLKFNIVPAGQDLTPLLSAVRGMKPDLIAFGGHDEELIKLVKSLRQINYTPKALLMHYGVTEPAFIQALGKDANQVFGASVWTPAARTSSKILWPNAASYAAAAEKAFKTPADYTQAGSSAAGIAFQAALQKIGATPGMSEEQRNKLVKALEALDVDTFYGKVKFATSGQFYHANVGMTPLTIQIQNGKALAVGPVASQEAKPQYPMQEWKNR
;
A
#
# COMPACT_ATOMS: atom_id res chain seq x y z
N MET A 1 -49.40 80.21 -16.38
CA MET A 1 -48.43 79.86 -15.31
C MET A 1 -48.99 78.72 -14.46
N LYS A 2 -48.08 77.95 -13.85
CA LYS A 2 -48.19 76.51 -13.59
C LYS A 2 -49.21 76.08 -12.52
N ARG A 3 -49.69 74.86 -12.72
CA ARG A 3 -50.70 74.07 -12.00
C ARG A 3 -50.08 73.23 -10.86
N SER A 4 -50.85 73.17 -9.76
CA SER A 4 -51.21 71.99 -8.95
C SER A 4 -50.17 71.21 -8.13
N ILE A 5 -50.39 71.23 -6.81
CA ILE A 5 -50.00 70.23 -5.81
C ILE A 5 -50.96 69.03 -5.90
N ARG A 6 -50.47 67.77 -5.81
CA ARG A 6 -51.06 66.66 -5.02
C ARG A 6 -50.01 65.58 -4.70
N VAL A 7 -50.07 65.11 -3.46
CA VAL A 7 -49.30 64.04 -2.80
C VAL A 7 -49.74 62.65 -3.30
N GLY A 8 -48.81 61.69 -3.38
CA GLY A 8 -49.07 60.28 -3.66
C GLY A 8 -47.92 59.38 -3.16
N LEU A 9 -48.28 58.20 -2.66
CA LEU A 9 -47.60 57.36 -1.66
C LEU A 9 -46.88 56.15 -2.31
N ALA A 10 -45.67 55.84 -1.82
CA ALA A 10 -45.03 54.53 -1.60
C ALA A 10 -44.73 53.49 -2.73
N LEU A 11 -43.55 52.86 -2.53
CA LEU A 11 -43.18 51.43 -2.64
C LEU A 11 -42.52 50.85 -3.93
N ILE A 12 -41.34 50.26 -3.67
CA ILE A 12 -40.71 49.05 -4.25
C ILE A 12 -39.95 49.21 -5.58
N THR A 13 -38.63 49.03 -5.52
CA THR A 13 -37.89 47.95 -6.23
C THR A 13 -36.40 47.92 -5.84
N SER A 14 -36.12 47.36 -4.66
CA SER A 14 -34.82 46.72 -4.38
C SER A 14 -34.80 45.35 -5.04
N ALA A 15 -34.28 45.23 -6.27
CA ALA A 15 -34.05 43.93 -6.91
C ALA A 15 -33.01 44.04 -8.04
N LEU A 16 -31.78 44.46 -7.72
CA LEU A 16 -30.61 44.25 -8.57
C LEU A 16 -29.41 43.79 -7.75
N LEU A 17 -29.64 42.75 -6.93
CA LEU A 17 -28.60 41.87 -6.42
C LEU A 17 -28.98 40.44 -6.85
N ALA A 18 -29.18 40.26 -8.15
CA ALA A 18 -29.23 38.94 -8.76
C ALA A 18 -27.81 38.37 -8.74
N THR A 19 -27.47 37.75 -7.61
CA THR A 19 -26.73 36.49 -7.52
C THR A 19 -25.96 36.11 -8.78
N ALA A 20 -24.75 36.64 -8.92
CA ALA A 20 -23.65 35.88 -9.51
C ALA A 20 -23.26 34.78 -8.51
N ALA A 21 -24.21 33.87 -8.24
CA ALA A 21 -23.87 32.52 -7.85
C ALA A 21 -23.20 31.94 -9.10
N TYR A 22 -21.88 32.07 -9.18
CA TYR A 22 -21.09 31.22 -10.05
C TYR A 22 -21.51 29.80 -9.70
N ALA A 23 -22.36 29.21 -10.55
CA ALA A 23 -22.49 27.77 -10.62
C ALA A 23 -21.07 27.29 -10.91
N GLU A 24 -20.40 26.75 -9.89
CA GLU A 24 -19.16 26.03 -10.08
C GLU A 24 -19.48 24.97 -11.13
N GLU A 25 -19.00 25.19 -12.35
CA GLU A 25 -19.30 24.35 -13.49
C GLU A 25 -18.96 22.92 -13.09
N ALA A 26 -19.98 22.07 -12.95
CA ALA A 26 -19.83 20.76 -12.33
C ALA A 26 -18.75 19.98 -13.09
N ARG A 27 -17.57 19.84 -12.45
CA ARG A 27 -16.37 19.28 -13.08
C ARG A 27 -16.71 17.93 -13.71
N ASN A 28 -16.27 17.70 -14.96
CA ASN A 28 -16.42 16.41 -15.64
C ASN A 28 -15.33 15.39 -15.24
N PHE A 29 -14.55 15.67 -14.19
CA PHE A 29 -13.52 14.79 -13.67
C PHE A 29 -13.33 14.90 -12.16
N PHE A 30 -12.99 13.79 -11.52
CA PHE A 30 -12.52 13.74 -10.14
C PHE A 30 -11.06 14.19 -10.08
N LYS A 31 -10.77 15.12 -9.17
CA LYS A 31 -9.42 15.50 -8.79
C LYS A 31 -8.95 14.56 -7.70
N VAL A 32 -7.89 13.82 -7.95
CA VAL A 32 -7.36 12.82 -7.01
C VAL A 32 -5.98 13.25 -6.59
N GLY A 33 -5.82 13.54 -5.30
CA GLY A 33 -4.51 13.82 -4.73
C GLY A 33 -3.71 12.53 -4.63
N VAL A 34 -2.43 12.57 -4.96
CA VAL A 34 -1.51 11.46 -4.76
C VAL A 34 -0.33 11.96 -3.95
N VAL A 35 -0.24 11.53 -2.70
CA VAL A 35 0.97 11.73 -1.89
C VAL A 35 1.79 10.46 -2.02
N THR A 36 3.04 10.55 -2.45
CA THR A 36 3.96 9.41 -2.44
C THR A 36 5.40 9.90 -2.51
N GLU A 37 6.33 9.02 -2.19
CA GLU A 37 7.75 9.25 -2.10
C GLU A 37 8.36 9.18 -3.51
N LEU A 38 8.36 10.30 -4.23
CA LEU A 38 8.94 10.38 -5.58
C LEU A 38 10.44 10.65 -5.53
N SER A 39 10.93 11.17 -4.39
CA SER A 39 12.35 11.32 -4.06
C SER A 39 12.65 10.90 -2.61
N GLY A 40 13.95 10.93 -2.26
CA GLY A 40 14.46 10.47 -0.97
C GLY A 40 14.69 8.95 -0.93
N ASP A 41 15.00 8.45 0.27
CA ASP A 41 15.45 7.07 0.48
C ASP A 41 14.44 5.98 0.09
N LEU A 42 13.14 6.32 0.03
CA LEU A 42 12.05 5.41 -0.30
C LEU A 42 11.50 5.61 -1.73
N ALA A 43 12.26 6.28 -2.60
CA ALA A 43 11.83 6.59 -3.95
C ALA A 43 11.53 5.35 -4.80
N THR A 44 12.25 4.24 -4.62
CA THR A 44 11.99 2.99 -5.35
C THR A 44 10.56 2.51 -5.11
N GLY A 45 10.18 2.36 -3.83
CA GLY A 45 8.85 1.94 -3.43
C GLY A 45 7.75 2.97 -3.75
N GLY A 46 8.02 4.27 -3.57
CA GLY A 46 7.04 5.30 -3.97
C GLY A 46 6.77 5.32 -5.48
N ASN A 47 7.76 5.01 -6.31
CA ASN A 47 7.56 4.82 -7.75
C ASN A 47 6.79 3.54 -8.09
N VAL A 48 6.90 2.47 -7.29
CA VAL A 48 6.04 1.27 -7.40
C VAL A 48 4.57 1.64 -7.16
N THR A 49 4.30 2.37 -6.08
CA THR A 49 2.96 2.87 -5.73
C THR A 49 2.42 3.79 -6.84
N LYS A 50 3.24 4.70 -7.36
CA LYS A 50 2.88 5.59 -8.47
C LYS A 50 2.38 4.82 -9.69
N ARG A 51 3.10 3.77 -10.11
CA ARG A 51 2.71 2.92 -11.26
C ARG A 51 1.33 2.29 -11.05
N GLY A 52 1.01 1.88 -9.83
CA GLY A 52 -0.30 1.32 -9.50
C GLY A 52 -1.43 2.34 -9.69
N TYR A 53 -1.25 3.56 -9.17
CA TYR A 53 -2.25 4.63 -9.31
C TYR A 53 -2.38 5.11 -10.77
N ASP A 54 -1.26 5.26 -11.48
CA ASP A 54 -1.24 5.62 -12.89
C ASP A 54 -2.04 4.60 -13.73
N LEU A 55 -1.77 3.31 -13.54
CA LEU A 55 -2.42 2.26 -14.32
C LEU A 55 -3.92 2.18 -14.07
N TRP A 56 -4.36 2.38 -12.82
CA TRP A 56 -5.78 2.51 -12.50
C TRP A 56 -6.42 3.70 -13.23
N ALA A 57 -5.83 4.90 -13.13
CA ALA A 57 -6.37 6.09 -13.77
C ALA A 57 -6.40 5.96 -15.30
N GLN A 58 -5.35 5.39 -15.90
CA GLN A 58 -5.27 5.11 -17.34
C GLN A 58 -6.39 4.18 -17.79
N GLU A 59 -6.59 3.06 -17.11
CA GLU A 59 -7.62 2.07 -17.49
C GLU A 59 -9.04 2.63 -17.30
N VAL A 60 -9.30 3.37 -16.22
CA VAL A 60 -10.59 4.04 -15.98
C VAL A 60 -10.87 5.06 -17.08
N ASN A 61 -9.91 5.93 -17.40
CA ASN A 61 -10.07 6.98 -18.39
C ASN A 61 -10.22 6.42 -19.80
N ALA A 62 -9.49 5.34 -20.15
CA ALA A 62 -9.63 4.63 -21.41
C ALA A 62 -11.03 4.02 -21.60
N LYS A 63 -11.72 3.67 -20.51
CA LYS A 63 -13.14 3.23 -20.53
C LYS A 63 -14.14 4.40 -20.48
N GLY A 64 -13.66 5.64 -20.57
CA GLY A 64 -14.47 6.86 -20.59
C GLY A 64 -14.67 7.51 -19.23
N GLY A 65 -14.07 6.99 -18.15
CA GLY A 65 -14.22 7.50 -16.79
C GLY A 65 -15.05 6.61 -15.87
N ILE A 66 -15.20 7.02 -14.62
CA ILE A 66 -16.06 6.38 -13.62
C ILE A 66 -17.52 6.64 -13.98
N ASP A 67 -18.29 5.57 -14.20
CA ASP A 67 -19.72 5.64 -14.51
C ASP A 67 -20.54 5.84 -13.24
N ILE A 68 -21.11 7.04 -13.09
CA ILE A 68 -22.02 7.41 -12.01
C ILE A 68 -23.43 7.57 -12.61
N LYS A 69 -24.28 6.57 -12.40
CA LYS A 69 -25.69 6.55 -12.85
C LYS A 69 -25.84 6.85 -14.35
N GLY A 70 -24.96 6.30 -15.19
CA GLY A 70 -24.97 6.46 -16.65
C GLY A 70 -24.16 7.64 -17.18
N LYS A 71 -23.65 8.52 -16.32
CA LYS A 71 -22.75 9.62 -16.70
C LYS A 71 -21.31 9.30 -16.29
N LYS A 72 -20.38 9.40 -17.24
CA LYS A 72 -18.97 9.10 -16.99
C LYS A 72 -18.18 10.35 -16.59
N TYR A 73 -17.30 10.19 -15.60
CA TYR A 73 -16.42 11.23 -15.09
C TYR A 73 -14.97 10.78 -15.15
N GLN A 74 -14.10 11.55 -15.79
CA GLN A 74 -12.67 11.24 -15.89
C GLN A 74 -12.00 11.32 -14.51
N VAL A 75 -10.77 10.80 -14.41
CA VAL A 75 -9.92 10.92 -13.22
C VAL A 75 -8.67 11.69 -13.58
N LYS A 76 -8.31 12.70 -12.78
CA LYS A 76 -7.05 13.45 -12.92
C LYS A 76 -6.25 13.35 -11.63
N LEU A 77 -5.04 12.79 -11.73
CA LEU A 77 -4.12 12.63 -10.61
C LEU A 77 -3.28 13.91 -10.42
N PHE A 78 -3.16 14.35 -9.18
CA PHE A 78 -2.35 15.49 -8.75
C PHE A 78 -1.29 14.98 -7.78
N TYR A 79 -0.06 14.85 -8.26
CA TYR A 79 1.04 14.32 -7.47
C TYR A 79 1.65 15.37 -6.55
N ALA A 80 2.03 14.93 -5.35
CA ALA A 80 2.87 15.68 -4.44
C ALA A 80 3.92 14.73 -3.83
N ASP A 81 5.18 15.12 -3.96
CA ASP A 81 6.31 14.35 -3.46
C ASP A 81 6.43 14.49 -1.94
N ALA A 82 6.44 13.37 -1.23
CA ALA A 82 6.66 13.32 0.21
C ALA A 82 8.14 13.28 0.60
N GLN A 83 9.06 13.11 -0.36
CA GLN A 83 10.52 13.16 -0.15
C GLN A 83 11.03 12.17 0.91
N SER A 84 10.30 11.07 1.14
CA SER A 84 10.54 10.13 2.24
C SER A 84 10.53 10.78 3.63
N ASN A 85 9.83 11.91 3.77
CA ASN A 85 9.80 12.75 4.96
C ASN A 85 8.36 12.97 5.45
N PRO A 86 8.02 12.60 6.71
CA PRO A 86 6.67 12.74 7.23
C PRO A 86 6.12 14.19 7.22
N ALA A 87 6.95 15.18 7.55
CA ALA A 87 6.52 16.58 7.58
C ALA A 87 6.23 17.10 6.16
N ALA A 88 7.10 16.79 5.19
CA ALA A 88 6.88 17.14 3.79
C ALA A 88 5.59 16.49 3.25
N GLY A 89 5.34 15.22 3.58
CA GLY A 89 4.10 14.54 3.21
C GLY A 89 2.83 15.18 3.80
N ALA A 90 2.85 15.58 5.07
CA ALA A 90 1.74 16.29 5.70
C ALA A 90 1.45 17.64 5.00
N SER A 91 2.48 18.44 4.74
CA SER A 91 2.35 19.70 4.00
C SER A 91 1.89 19.49 2.56
N ALA A 92 2.38 18.44 1.90
CA ALA A 92 1.96 18.03 0.56
C ALA A 92 0.47 17.69 0.51
N ALA A 93 -0.02 16.91 1.48
CA ALA A 93 -1.44 16.58 1.61
C ALA A 93 -2.30 17.83 1.84
N GLU A 94 -1.90 18.69 2.79
CA GLU A 94 -2.62 19.94 3.07
C GLU A 94 -2.70 20.85 1.84
N ARG A 95 -1.61 20.94 1.06
CA ARG A 95 -1.60 21.66 -0.23
C ARG A 95 -2.56 21.07 -1.25
N LEU A 96 -2.55 19.75 -1.44
CA LEU A 96 -3.48 19.07 -2.37
C LEU A 96 -4.94 19.33 -1.97
N ILE A 97 -5.23 19.35 -0.67
CA ILE A 97 -6.58 19.60 -0.17
C ILE A 97 -6.98 21.06 -0.34
N THR A 98 -6.14 22.00 0.10
CA THR A 98 -6.51 23.42 0.21
C THR A 98 -6.34 24.23 -1.07
N GLN A 99 -5.40 23.84 -1.94
CA GLN A 99 -5.10 24.56 -3.18
C GLN A 99 -5.65 23.81 -4.39
N GLU A 100 -5.39 22.50 -4.49
CA GLU A 100 -5.87 21.71 -5.63
C GLU A 100 -7.35 21.33 -5.50
N ASN A 101 -7.92 21.40 -4.28
CA ASN A 101 -9.32 21.03 -4.00
C ASN A 101 -9.63 19.60 -4.46
N VAL A 102 -8.76 18.65 -4.07
CA VAL A 102 -8.92 17.23 -4.42
C VAL A 102 -10.16 16.63 -3.73
N ASP A 103 -10.79 15.69 -4.43
CA ASP A 103 -12.00 15.01 -3.97
C ASP A 103 -11.66 13.89 -2.96
N PHE A 104 -10.51 13.23 -3.12
CA PHE A 104 -9.94 12.22 -2.23
C PHE A 104 -8.43 12.03 -2.48
N ILE A 105 -7.75 11.31 -1.58
CA ILE A 105 -6.29 11.07 -1.64
C ILE A 105 -5.97 9.58 -1.81
N LEU A 106 -4.98 9.30 -2.63
CA LEU A 106 -4.28 8.01 -2.73
C LEU A 106 -2.86 8.13 -2.16
N GLY A 107 -2.40 7.08 -1.50
CA GLY A 107 -1.09 7.02 -0.82
C GLY A 107 -1.21 7.40 0.66
N PRO A 108 -0.10 7.69 1.37
CA PRO A 108 1.33 7.60 0.99
C PRO A 108 1.89 6.20 0.72
N TYR A 109 3.17 6.11 0.26
CA TYR A 109 3.85 4.81 0.15
C TYR A 109 4.24 4.26 1.53
N SER A 110 4.96 5.06 2.33
CA SER A 110 5.51 4.60 3.60
C SER A 110 4.56 4.79 4.78
N SER A 111 4.69 3.91 5.79
CA SER A 111 3.87 3.99 7.01
C SER A 111 4.13 5.25 7.82
N GLY A 112 5.37 5.73 7.85
CA GLY A 112 5.73 6.96 8.58
C GLY A 112 5.05 8.19 7.98
N VAL A 113 5.03 8.30 6.65
CA VAL A 113 4.34 9.39 5.97
C VAL A 113 2.82 9.24 6.08
N THR A 114 2.27 8.02 5.99
CA THR A 114 0.83 7.79 6.22
C THR A 114 0.37 8.26 7.60
N LEU A 115 1.14 7.99 8.65
CA LEU A 115 0.82 8.46 10.01
C LEU A 115 0.83 9.98 10.15
N ALA A 116 1.61 10.70 9.34
CA ALA A 116 1.64 12.17 9.33
C ALA A 116 0.54 12.77 8.45
N VAL A 117 0.15 12.09 7.36
CA VAL A 117 -0.91 12.55 6.46
C VAL A 117 -2.30 12.27 7.02
N ALA A 118 -2.51 11.15 7.72
CA ALA A 118 -3.82 10.76 8.23
C ALA A 118 -4.49 11.85 9.11
N PRO A 119 -3.80 12.50 10.08
CA PRO A 119 -4.36 13.63 10.82
C PRO A 119 -4.78 14.82 9.96
N ILE A 120 -4.09 15.07 8.84
CA ILE A 120 -4.47 16.12 7.88
C ILE A 120 -5.76 15.73 7.14
N ALA A 121 -5.84 14.47 6.69
CA ALA A 121 -7.05 13.92 6.09
C ALA A 121 -8.25 13.99 7.06
N GLU A 122 -8.05 13.69 8.35
CA GLU A 122 -9.07 13.86 9.40
C GLU A 122 -9.51 15.32 9.57
N LYS A 123 -8.55 16.24 9.73
CA LYS A 123 -8.81 17.68 9.93
C LYS A 123 -9.71 18.25 8.83
N TYR A 124 -9.44 17.87 7.57
CA TYR A 124 -10.17 18.35 6.41
C TYR A 124 -11.29 17.43 5.93
N LYS A 125 -11.50 16.28 6.61
CA LYS A 125 -12.52 15.29 6.29
C LYS A 125 -12.42 14.81 4.83
N ILE A 126 -11.20 14.52 4.39
CA ILE A 126 -10.88 14.06 3.04
C ILE A 126 -10.58 12.56 3.11
N PRO A 127 -11.40 11.70 2.47
CA PRO A 127 -11.12 10.27 2.40
C PRO A 127 -9.76 9.98 1.76
N MET A 128 -8.99 9.09 2.37
CA MET A 128 -7.68 8.64 1.93
C MET A 128 -7.60 7.11 1.92
N ILE A 129 -7.03 6.54 0.86
CA ILE A 129 -6.65 5.12 0.83
C ILE A 129 -5.15 5.00 0.54
N THR A 130 -4.39 4.47 1.49
CA THR A 130 -3.00 4.05 1.23
C THR A 130 -3.00 2.70 0.51
N GLY A 131 -2.18 2.62 -0.53
CA GLY A 131 -2.04 1.44 -1.37
C GLY A 131 -0.91 0.49 -0.96
N SER A 132 -0.22 0.78 0.14
CA SER A 132 1.08 0.16 0.45
C SER A 132 1.50 0.17 1.91
N ALA A 133 1.02 1.10 2.75
CA ALA A 133 1.51 1.21 4.12
C ALA A 133 0.97 0.10 5.04
N GLU A 134 1.86 -0.61 5.73
CA GLU A 134 1.52 -1.83 6.48
C GLU A 134 1.73 -1.73 8.01
N SER A 135 2.08 -0.55 8.56
CA SER A 135 2.24 -0.45 10.01
C SER A 135 0.89 -0.60 10.74
N PRO A 136 0.80 -1.46 11.77
CA PRO A 136 -0.40 -1.61 12.58
C PRO A 136 -0.83 -0.30 13.27
N LEU A 137 0.12 0.60 13.51
CA LEU A 137 -0.14 1.88 14.18
C LEU A 137 -1.17 2.73 13.44
N ILE A 138 -1.22 2.66 12.12
CA ILE A 138 -2.19 3.43 11.30
C ILE A 138 -3.62 3.04 11.72
N TRP A 139 -3.87 1.75 11.90
CA TRP A 139 -5.19 1.18 12.15
C TRP A 139 -5.59 1.26 13.62
N THR A 140 -4.63 1.14 14.54
CA THR A 140 -4.90 1.31 15.98
C THR A 140 -5.24 2.74 16.37
N ASN A 141 -4.80 3.74 15.58
CA ASN A 141 -5.21 5.15 15.77
C ASN A 141 -6.66 5.43 15.36
N LYS A 142 -7.30 4.51 14.61
CA LYS A 142 -8.72 4.58 14.23
C LYS A 142 -9.11 5.87 13.49
N PHE A 143 -8.26 6.34 12.59
CA PHE A 143 -8.54 7.46 11.69
C PHE A 143 -9.79 7.17 10.84
N HIS A 144 -10.83 8.00 10.97
CA HIS A 144 -12.13 7.79 10.35
C HIS A 144 -12.09 7.90 8.81
N TYR A 145 -11.23 8.75 8.26
CA TYR A 145 -11.12 9.01 6.82
C TYR A 145 -9.99 8.23 6.14
N THR A 146 -9.24 7.41 6.89
CA THR A 146 -8.07 6.68 6.35
C THR A 146 -8.35 5.18 6.27
N PHE A 147 -8.08 4.59 5.10
CA PHE A 147 -8.20 3.16 4.81
C PHE A 147 -6.93 2.62 4.15
N GLY A 148 -6.74 1.29 4.13
CA GLY A 148 -5.57 0.66 3.49
C GLY A 148 -5.90 -0.63 2.77
N THR A 149 -5.54 -0.74 1.49
CA THR A 149 -5.80 -1.95 0.68
C THR A 149 -4.79 -3.07 0.92
N VAL A 150 -3.58 -2.74 1.34
CA VAL A 150 -2.57 -3.71 1.79
C VAL A 150 -2.79 -3.94 3.30
N PRO A 151 -2.94 -5.20 3.76
CA PRO A 151 -3.11 -5.49 5.18
C PRO A 151 -1.84 -5.17 5.98
N PRO A 152 -1.96 -4.86 7.28
CA PRO A 152 -0.80 -4.57 8.12
C PRO A 152 0.07 -5.80 8.39
N VAL A 153 1.33 -5.58 8.77
CA VAL A 153 2.30 -6.66 9.01
C VAL A 153 1.97 -7.54 10.21
N ASN A 154 1.20 -7.06 11.19
CA ASN A 154 0.67 -7.93 12.26
C ASN A 154 -0.43 -8.89 11.77
N PHE A 155 -0.96 -8.67 10.56
CA PHE A 155 -1.87 -9.59 9.87
C PHE A 155 -1.10 -10.56 8.95
N THR A 156 -0.08 -10.08 8.23
CA THR A 156 0.63 -10.86 7.20
C THR A 156 1.87 -11.61 7.71
N GLY A 157 2.58 -11.06 8.70
CA GLY A 157 3.90 -11.52 9.14
C GLY A 157 3.93 -12.93 9.75
N ALA A 158 2.78 -13.45 10.21
CA ALA A 158 2.68 -14.80 10.73
C ALA A 158 2.71 -15.90 9.65
N ALA A 159 2.28 -15.60 8.42
CA ALA A 159 2.13 -16.61 7.38
C ALA A 159 3.48 -17.26 6.94
N PRO A 160 4.56 -16.48 6.70
CA PRO A 160 5.87 -17.06 6.42
C PRO A 160 6.42 -17.90 7.56
N ILE A 161 6.28 -17.45 8.81
CA ILE A 161 6.73 -18.22 9.98
C ILE A 161 5.95 -19.52 10.10
N LYS A 162 4.62 -19.50 9.94
CA LYS A 162 3.81 -20.71 9.92
C LYS A 162 4.28 -21.69 8.84
N THR A 163 4.51 -21.20 7.62
CA THR A 163 5.02 -22.04 6.52
C THR A 163 6.37 -22.67 6.86
N LEU A 164 7.27 -21.90 7.48
CA LEU A 164 8.58 -22.40 7.92
C LEU A 164 8.47 -23.47 9.02
N THR A 165 7.48 -23.41 9.91
CA THR A 165 7.28 -24.44 10.95
C THR A 165 6.84 -25.80 10.39
N GLU A 166 6.28 -25.82 9.19
CA GLU A 166 5.88 -27.05 8.48
C GLU A 166 7.07 -27.71 7.75
N MET A 167 8.22 -27.03 7.68
CA MET A 167 9.43 -27.56 7.05
C MET A 167 10.10 -28.65 7.88
N LYS A 168 10.89 -29.51 7.23
CA LYS A 168 11.64 -30.59 7.88
C LYS A 168 13.14 -30.47 7.59
N PRO A 169 14.01 -30.26 8.60
CA PRO A 169 13.67 -29.99 10.00
C PRO A 169 13.11 -28.58 10.20
N ALA A 170 12.09 -28.41 11.05
CA ALA A 170 11.55 -27.09 11.37
C ALA A 170 12.61 -26.21 12.06
N PRO A 171 12.64 -24.89 11.79
CA PRO A 171 13.56 -23.98 12.47
C PRO A 171 13.19 -23.89 13.96
N LYS A 172 14.20 -23.91 14.83
CA LYS A 172 14.05 -23.84 16.29
C LYS A 172 14.61 -22.55 16.87
N THR A 173 15.53 -21.90 16.17
CA THR A 173 16.15 -20.64 16.59
C THR A 173 16.04 -19.57 15.52
N ALA A 174 15.84 -18.32 15.94
CA ALA A 174 15.80 -17.18 15.04
C ALA A 174 16.67 -16.02 15.54
N VAL A 175 17.27 -15.29 14.60
CA VAL A 175 17.69 -13.91 14.83
C VAL A 175 16.77 -13.01 14.01
N ILE A 176 16.26 -11.97 14.64
CA ILE A 176 15.28 -11.06 14.04
C ILE A 176 15.85 -9.65 14.10
N LEU A 177 15.92 -9.02 12.95
CA LEU A 177 16.49 -7.70 12.75
C LEU A 177 15.44 -6.81 12.08
N GLY A 178 15.58 -5.50 12.21
CA GLY A 178 14.86 -4.58 11.35
C GLY A 178 15.43 -3.17 11.34
N SER A 179 15.11 -2.41 10.31
CA SER A 179 15.56 -1.03 10.16
C SER A 179 14.76 -0.06 11.03
N ASN A 180 15.37 1.09 11.37
CA ASN A 180 14.84 2.07 12.32
C ASN A 180 13.78 3.01 11.71
N ASP A 181 12.83 2.48 10.94
CA ASP A 181 11.65 3.20 10.45
C ASP A 181 10.35 2.53 10.90
N THR A 182 9.22 3.22 10.74
CA THR A 182 7.90 2.78 11.25
C THR A 182 7.44 1.43 10.68
N PHE A 183 7.71 1.16 9.40
CA PHE A 183 7.28 -0.08 8.74
C PHE A 183 8.23 -1.23 9.10
N SER A 184 9.53 -1.01 8.98
CA SER A 184 10.55 -2.06 9.20
C SER A 184 10.56 -2.55 10.65
N LYS A 185 10.40 -1.64 11.62
CA LYS A 185 10.22 -2.00 13.05
C LYS A 185 9.00 -2.88 13.25
N ALA A 186 7.85 -2.46 12.76
CA ALA A 186 6.60 -3.20 12.92
C ALA A 186 6.68 -4.59 12.26
N THR A 187 7.41 -4.70 11.15
CA THR A 187 7.66 -5.96 10.45
C THR A 187 8.53 -6.89 11.29
N ALA A 188 9.63 -6.39 11.84
CA ALA A 188 10.50 -7.16 12.72
C ALA A 188 9.76 -7.60 14.00
N GLU A 189 8.92 -6.74 14.58
CA GLU A 189 8.07 -7.06 15.73
C GLU A 189 7.03 -8.13 15.39
N ALA A 190 6.40 -8.06 14.21
CA ALA A 190 5.46 -9.07 13.75
C ALA A 190 6.14 -10.44 13.55
N PHE A 191 7.35 -10.46 12.97
CA PHE A 191 8.15 -11.68 12.86
C PHE A 191 8.54 -12.24 14.23
N LYS A 192 8.90 -11.37 15.18
CA LYS A 192 9.22 -11.78 16.56
C LYS A 192 8.02 -12.41 17.24
N ALA A 193 6.86 -11.75 17.21
CA ALA A 193 5.64 -12.26 17.81
C ALA A 193 5.22 -13.61 17.19
N ALA A 194 5.31 -13.73 15.86
CA ALA A 194 5.00 -14.97 15.17
C ALA A 194 5.99 -16.10 15.51
N ALA A 195 7.29 -15.82 15.60
CA ALA A 195 8.31 -16.78 15.99
C ALA A 195 8.09 -17.30 17.43
N GLU A 196 7.81 -16.38 18.37
CA GLU A 196 7.52 -16.74 19.77
C GLU A 196 6.26 -17.58 19.90
N ALA A 197 5.18 -17.22 19.19
CA ALA A 197 3.95 -18.01 19.14
C ALA A 197 4.17 -19.41 18.55
N ALA A 198 5.08 -19.53 17.58
CA ALA A 198 5.51 -20.79 16.98
C ALA A 198 6.54 -21.57 17.82
N LYS A 199 6.90 -21.08 19.01
CA LYS A 199 7.93 -21.66 19.91
C LYS A 199 9.34 -21.74 19.28
N ILE A 200 9.64 -20.83 18.35
CA ILE A 200 10.99 -20.61 17.82
C ILE A 200 11.72 -19.67 18.78
N LYS A 201 12.85 -20.10 19.34
CA LYS A 201 13.64 -19.31 20.28
C LYS A 201 14.31 -18.13 19.56
N VAL A 202 13.94 -16.91 19.91
CA VAL A 202 14.61 -15.69 19.42
C VAL A 202 15.92 -15.49 20.17
N LEU A 203 17.05 -15.73 19.49
CA LEU A 203 18.39 -15.59 20.06
C LEU A 203 18.82 -14.13 20.17
N LYS A 204 18.37 -13.30 19.22
CA LYS A 204 18.59 -11.85 19.22
C LYS A 204 17.47 -11.16 18.46
N PHE A 205 16.99 -10.06 19.04
CA PHE A 205 16.12 -9.07 18.40
C PHE A 205 16.85 -7.74 18.39
N ASN A 206 16.98 -7.08 17.24
CA ASN A 206 17.68 -5.79 17.16
C ASN A 206 17.10 -4.89 16.07
N ILE A 207 16.86 -3.62 16.42
CA ILE A 207 16.53 -2.58 15.46
C ILE A 207 17.79 -1.78 15.15
N VAL A 208 18.13 -1.65 13.87
CA VAL A 208 19.35 -0.99 13.39
C VAL A 208 19.02 0.32 12.68
N PRO A 209 19.86 1.37 12.82
CA PRO A 209 19.78 2.54 11.95
C PRO A 209 19.72 2.15 10.46
N ALA A 210 18.87 2.85 9.71
CA ALA A 210 18.79 2.65 8.27
C ALA A 210 20.15 2.94 7.60
N GLY A 211 20.52 2.14 6.60
CA GLY A 211 21.77 2.30 5.87
C GLY A 211 23.07 1.93 6.62
N GLN A 212 22.99 1.43 7.87
CA GLN A 212 24.16 0.93 8.60
C GLN A 212 24.82 -0.26 7.87
N ASP A 213 26.16 -0.37 7.91
CA ASP A 213 26.86 -1.60 7.52
C ASP A 213 26.47 -2.76 8.44
N LEU A 214 25.81 -3.77 7.87
CA LEU A 214 25.33 -4.95 8.57
C LEU A 214 26.41 -6.01 8.79
N THR A 215 27.57 -5.90 8.15
CA THR A 215 28.62 -6.95 8.13
C THR A 215 29.12 -7.36 9.53
N PRO A 216 29.44 -6.42 10.46
CA PRO A 216 29.85 -6.77 11.81
C PRO A 216 28.74 -7.47 12.61
N LEU A 217 27.50 -6.99 12.46
CA LEU A 217 26.32 -7.58 13.10
C LEU A 217 26.09 -9.00 12.59
N LEU A 218 26.11 -9.21 11.27
CA LEU A 218 25.90 -10.52 10.64
C LEU A 218 27.03 -11.51 10.97
N SER A 219 28.26 -11.02 11.15
CA SER A 219 29.38 -11.85 11.63
C SER A 219 29.14 -12.38 13.05
N ALA A 220 28.61 -11.55 13.96
CA ALA A 220 28.20 -12.00 15.28
C ALA A 220 27.02 -12.99 15.21
N VAL A 221 26.04 -12.74 14.33
CA VAL A 221 24.89 -13.64 14.09
C VAL A 221 25.34 -15.01 13.59
N ARG A 222 26.33 -15.08 12.70
CA ARG A 222 26.94 -16.35 12.25
C ARG A 222 27.44 -17.20 13.43
N GLY A 223 28.06 -16.57 14.43
CA GLY A 223 28.53 -17.25 15.64
C GLY A 223 27.41 -17.87 16.48
N MET A 224 26.19 -17.30 16.43
CA MET A 224 25.01 -17.80 17.13
C MET A 224 24.35 -18.99 16.44
N LYS A 225 24.66 -19.23 15.16
CA LYS A 225 24.11 -20.31 14.32
C LYS A 225 22.57 -20.42 14.35
N PRO A 226 21.81 -19.32 14.14
CA PRO A 226 20.36 -19.42 14.05
C PRO A 226 19.91 -20.29 12.86
N ASP A 227 18.78 -20.97 13.01
CA ASP A 227 18.12 -21.64 11.89
C ASP A 227 17.49 -20.62 10.93
N LEU A 228 16.87 -19.58 11.47
CA LEU A 228 16.19 -18.50 10.75
C LEU A 228 16.87 -17.14 10.98
N ILE A 229 17.11 -16.39 9.91
CA ILE A 229 17.30 -14.95 10.00
C ILE A 229 16.06 -14.29 9.41
N ALA A 230 15.41 -13.40 10.18
CA ALA A 230 14.31 -12.59 9.70
C ALA A 230 14.70 -11.10 9.71
N PHE A 231 14.37 -10.35 8.66
CA PHE A 231 14.68 -8.92 8.56
C PHE A 231 13.47 -8.11 8.07
N GLY A 232 13.04 -7.14 8.86
CA GLY A 232 12.11 -6.09 8.43
C GLY A 232 12.87 -4.90 7.84
N GLY A 233 12.70 -4.58 6.56
CA GLY A 233 13.47 -3.56 5.85
C GLY A 233 12.86 -3.21 4.50
N HIS A 234 13.45 -2.26 3.78
CA HIS A 234 13.10 -1.96 2.38
C HIS A 234 14.10 -2.58 1.39
N ASP A 235 13.76 -2.59 0.12
CA ASP A 235 14.45 -3.26 -0.97
C ASP A 235 15.98 -3.06 -0.97
N GLU A 236 16.47 -1.82 -0.86
CA GLU A 236 17.91 -1.54 -0.86
C GLU A 236 18.65 -2.16 0.33
N GLU A 237 18.06 -2.09 1.52
CA GLU A 237 18.64 -2.63 2.75
C GLU A 237 18.64 -4.15 2.74
N LEU A 238 17.55 -4.73 2.21
CA LEU A 238 17.41 -6.15 1.99
C LEU A 238 18.47 -6.67 0.99
N ILE A 239 18.71 -5.96 -0.11
CA ILE A 239 19.78 -6.29 -1.06
C ILE A 239 21.16 -6.25 -0.36
N LYS A 240 21.43 -5.20 0.43
CA LYS A 240 22.68 -5.08 1.19
C LYS A 240 22.86 -6.24 2.17
N LEU A 241 21.79 -6.65 2.87
CA LEU A 241 21.83 -7.80 3.78
C LEU A 241 22.24 -9.09 3.07
N VAL A 242 21.67 -9.39 1.91
CA VAL A 242 22.03 -10.60 1.14
C VAL A 242 23.48 -10.53 0.68
N LYS A 243 23.93 -9.38 0.18
CA LYS A 243 25.33 -9.15 -0.21
C LYS A 243 26.29 -9.32 0.97
N SER A 244 25.97 -8.80 2.15
CA SER A 244 26.80 -8.98 3.35
C SER A 244 26.85 -10.45 3.81
N LEU A 245 25.72 -11.18 3.78
CA LEU A 245 25.70 -12.62 4.06
C LEU A 245 26.57 -13.42 3.07
N ARG A 246 26.54 -13.04 1.79
CA ARG A 246 27.38 -13.61 0.74
C ARG A 246 28.86 -13.33 1.00
N GLN A 247 29.20 -12.09 1.33
CA GLN A 247 30.57 -11.64 1.61
C GLN A 247 31.19 -12.41 2.78
N ILE A 248 30.44 -12.64 3.86
CA ILE A 248 30.92 -13.43 5.02
C ILE A 248 30.76 -14.94 4.85
N ASN A 249 30.30 -15.39 3.68
CA ASN A 249 30.00 -16.77 3.33
C ASN A 249 29.14 -17.49 4.40
N TYR A 250 28.04 -16.86 4.80
CA TYR A 250 27.10 -17.42 5.77
C TYR A 250 25.72 -17.65 5.14
N THR A 251 25.16 -18.84 5.32
CA THR A 251 23.83 -19.21 4.86
C THR A 251 23.04 -19.82 6.04
N PRO A 252 21.98 -19.17 6.55
CA PRO A 252 21.07 -19.78 7.52
C PRO A 252 20.20 -20.85 6.82
N LYS A 253 19.45 -21.67 7.58
CA LYS A 253 18.51 -22.64 6.96
C LYS A 253 17.37 -21.92 6.24
N ALA A 254 16.94 -20.77 6.76
CA ALA A 254 15.99 -19.87 6.11
C ALA A 254 16.38 -18.41 6.31
N LEU A 255 16.12 -17.61 5.28
CA LEU A 255 16.22 -16.15 5.29
C LEU A 255 14.84 -15.60 4.91
N LEU A 256 14.19 -14.93 5.85
CA LEU A 256 12.87 -14.30 5.70
C LEU A 256 13.03 -12.79 5.70
N MET A 257 12.53 -12.11 4.68
CA MET A 257 12.69 -10.67 4.57
C MET A 257 11.41 -10.02 4.05
N HIS A 258 11.10 -8.80 4.52
CA HIS A 258 9.94 -8.03 4.08
C HIS A 258 10.18 -6.55 4.36
N TYR A 259 9.93 -5.61 3.45
CA TYR A 259 9.42 -5.65 2.07
C TYR A 259 10.56 -5.50 1.02
N GLY A 260 10.29 -5.86 -0.23
CA GLY A 260 11.18 -5.66 -1.37
C GLY A 260 11.58 -6.97 -2.07
N VAL A 261 11.39 -8.11 -1.40
CA VAL A 261 11.66 -9.45 -1.97
C VAL A 261 10.83 -9.71 -3.22
N THR A 262 9.61 -9.18 -3.31
CA THR A 262 8.73 -9.34 -4.48
C THR A 262 9.06 -8.38 -5.63
N GLU A 263 9.96 -7.41 -5.43
CA GLU A 263 10.29 -6.42 -6.45
C GLU A 263 11.28 -6.97 -7.49
N PRO A 264 11.08 -6.64 -8.78
CA PRO A 264 12.05 -6.99 -9.82
C PRO A 264 13.47 -6.49 -9.53
N ALA A 265 13.61 -5.31 -8.91
CA ALA A 265 14.91 -4.72 -8.57
C ALA A 265 15.73 -5.60 -7.62
N PHE A 266 15.09 -6.28 -6.65
CA PHE A 266 15.74 -7.20 -5.73
C PHE A 266 16.38 -8.38 -6.48
N ILE A 267 15.62 -8.99 -7.39
CA ILE A 267 16.08 -10.12 -8.19
C ILE A 267 17.18 -9.68 -9.16
N GLN A 268 17.03 -8.52 -9.82
CA GLN A 268 18.03 -7.97 -10.73
C GLN A 268 19.36 -7.67 -10.03
N ALA A 269 19.32 -7.09 -8.82
CA ALA A 269 20.52 -6.67 -8.09
C ALA A 269 21.32 -7.85 -7.50
N LEU A 270 20.66 -8.99 -7.23
CA LEU A 270 21.26 -10.15 -6.57
C LEU A 270 21.47 -11.34 -7.52
N GLY A 271 20.78 -11.37 -8.66
CA GLY A 271 20.81 -12.51 -9.58
C GLY A 271 20.50 -13.82 -8.86
N LYS A 272 21.39 -14.80 -8.96
CA LYS A 272 21.21 -16.12 -8.34
C LYS A 272 21.19 -16.08 -6.80
N ASP A 273 21.80 -15.06 -6.19
CA ASP A 273 21.85 -14.95 -4.73
C ASP A 273 20.47 -14.56 -4.13
N ALA A 274 19.54 -14.07 -4.95
CA ALA A 274 18.15 -13.87 -4.54
C ALA A 274 17.41 -15.18 -4.29
N ASN A 275 17.81 -16.28 -4.94
CA ASN A 275 17.09 -17.55 -4.85
C ASN A 275 17.05 -18.07 -3.41
N GLN A 276 15.94 -18.73 -3.06
CA GLN A 276 15.61 -19.33 -1.78
C GLN A 276 15.32 -18.36 -0.63
N VAL A 277 15.36 -17.04 -0.88
CA VAL A 277 14.88 -16.02 0.06
C VAL A 277 13.36 -16.09 0.17
N PHE A 278 12.86 -16.15 1.40
CA PHE A 278 11.44 -16.09 1.74
C PHE A 278 10.98 -14.65 1.97
N GLY A 279 9.71 -14.38 1.68
CA GLY A 279 9.05 -13.12 2.00
C GLY A 279 7.57 -13.30 2.31
N ALA A 280 6.92 -12.20 2.67
CA ALA A 280 5.46 -12.12 2.80
C ALA A 280 4.86 -11.46 1.56
N SER A 281 3.64 -11.85 1.21
CA SER A 281 2.84 -11.15 0.21
C SER A 281 1.36 -11.37 0.47
N VAL A 282 0.51 -10.74 -0.31
CA VAL A 282 -0.94 -10.98 -0.35
C VAL A 282 -1.46 -11.18 -1.77
N TRP A 283 -0.58 -11.08 -2.77
CA TRP A 283 -0.93 -11.20 -4.18
C TRP A 283 0.27 -11.64 -5.01
N THR A 284 0.01 -12.44 -6.04
CA THR A 284 0.98 -12.78 -7.09
C THR A 284 0.33 -12.61 -8.46
N PRO A 285 1.12 -12.42 -9.54
CA PRO A 285 0.58 -12.44 -10.90
C PRO A 285 -0.21 -13.71 -11.27
N ALA A 286 0.06 -14.83 -10.59
CA ALA A 286 -0.63 -16.11 -10.80
C ALA A 286 -1.79 -16.34 -9.81
N ALA A 287 -2.11 -15.37 -8.95
CA ALA A 287 -3.20 -15.49 -8.00
C ALA A 287 -4.53 -15.78 -8.72
N ARG A 288 -5.28 -16.74 -8.20
CA ARG A 288 -6.57 -17.17 -8.76
C ARG A 288 -7.68 -16.22 -8.32
N THR A 289 -7.74 -15.05 -8.95
CA THR A 289 -8.75 -14.02 -8.68
C THR A 289 -9.73 -13.88 -9.84
N SER A 290 -10.89 -13.27 -9.57
CA SER A 290 -11.90 -12.95 -10.57
C SER A 290 -12.49 -11.58 -10.25
N SER A 291 -12.67 -10.74 -11.27
CA SER A 291 -13.29 -9.42 -11.11
C SER A 291 -14.20 -9.03 -12.25
N LYS A 292 -15.19 -8.21 -11.90
CA LYS A 292 -16.02 -7.46 -12.84
C LYS A 292 -15.60 -5.99 -12.98
N ILE A 293 -14.70 -5.50 -12.13
CA ILE A 293 -14.25 -4.10 -12.10
C ILE A 293 -12.77 -4.05 -12.44
N LEU A 294 -12.46 -3.64 -13.69
CA LEU A 294 -11.11 -3.51 -14.25
C LEU A 294 -10.25 -4.78 -14.11
N TRP A 295 -9.71 -5.28 -15.23
CA TRP A 295 -8.92 -6.52 -15.28
C TRP A 295 -9.67 -7.76 -14.74
N PRO A 296 -10.06 -8.71 -15.60
CA PRO A 296 -10.81 -9.88 -15.16
C PRO A 296 -10.15 -10.74 -14.07
N ASN A 297 -8.81 -10.71 -13.95
CA ASN A 297 -8.04 -11.50 -12.96
C ASN A 297 -6.61 -10.95 -12.80
N ALA A 298 -5.85 -11.52 -11.83
CA ALA A 298 -4.47 -11.14 -11.53
C ALA A 298 -3.55 -11.18 -12.76
N ALA A 299 -3.64 -12.23 -13.58
CA ALA A 299 -2.80 -12.38 -14.77
C ALA A 299 -3.06 -11.27 -15.80
N SER A 300 -4.33 -10.88 -16.00
CA SER A 300 -4.68 -9.78 -16.91
C SER A 300 -4.18 -8.41 -16.43
N TYR A 301 -4.18 -8.18 -15.11
CA TYR A 301 -3.57 -6.99 -14.51
C TYR A 301 -2.05 -7.00 -14.71
N ALA A 302 -1.39 -8.12 -14.39
CA ALA A 302 0.05 -8.26 -14.55
C ALA A 302 0.50 -8.01 -15.99
N ALA A 303 -0.24 -8.52 -16.98
CA ALA A 303 0.02 -8.26 -18.39
C ALA A 303 -0.17 -6.78 -18.77
N ALA A 304 -1.21 -6.12 -18.24
CA ALA A 304 -1.43 -4.69 -18.47
C ALA A 304 -0.31 -3.82 -17.86
N ALA A 305 0.11 -4.16 -16.64
CA ALA A 305 1.23 -3.51 -15.96
C ALA A 305 2.55 -3.67 -16.72
N GLU A 306 2.88 -4.90 -17.13
CA GLU A 306 4.07 -5.19 -17.93
C GLU A 306 4.05 -4.40 -19.25
N LYS A 307 2.89 -4.35 -19.92
CA LYS A 307 2.73 -3.58 -21.16
C LYS A 307 2.99 -2.08 -20.93
N ALA A 308 2.45 -1.53 -19.86
CA ALA A 308 2.52 -0.10 -19.54
C ALA A 308 3.91 0.34 -19.08
N PHE A 309 4.58 -0.46 -18.24
CA PHE A 309 5.79 -0.02 -17.52
C PHE A 309 7.05 -0.83 -17.82
N LYS A 310 6.95 -1.90 -18.63
CA LYS A 310 8.09 -2.79 -18.96
C LYS A 310 8.78 -3.38 -17.73
N THR A 311 8.00 -3.55 -16.66
CA THR A 311 8.43 -4.18 -15.42
C THR A 311 7.29 -5.01 -14.86
N PRO A 312 7.56 -6.20 -14.30
CA PRO A 312 6.53 -7.01 -13.66
C PRO A 312 5.91 -6.26 -12.48
N ALA A 313 4.60 -6.36 -12.33
CA ALA A 313 3.91 -5.85 -11.15
C ALA A 313 4.15 -6.73 -9.93
N ASP A 314 4.34 -6.10 -8.78
CA ASP A 314 4.32 -6.75 -7.48
C ASP A 314 3.01 -6.45 -6.73
N TYR A 315 2.88 -6.96 -5.50
CA TYR A 315 1.66 -6.78 -4.72
C TYR A 315 1.43 -5.32 -4.28
N THR A 316 2.48 -4.52 -4.11
CA THR A 316 2.38 -3.09 -3.75
C THR A 316 1.77 -2.29 -4.90
N GLN A 317 2.24 -2.54 -6.13
CA GLN A 317 1.66 -1.92 -7.32
C GLN A 317 0.19 -2.34 -7.48
N ALA A 318 -0.10 -3.63 -7.32
CA ALA A 318 -1.45 -4.19 -7.40
C ALA A 318 -2.39 -3.62 -6.32
N GLY A 319 -1.94 -3.54 -5.07
CA GLY A 319 -2.67 -2.95 -3.94
C GLY A 319 -2.95 -1.47 -4.15
N SER A 320 -2.03 -0.75 -4.77
CA SER A 320 -2.19 0.66 -5.15
C SER A 320 -3.25 0.84 -6.24
N SER A 321 -3.26 0.02 -7.29
CA SER A 321 -4.38 0.04 -8.26
C SER A 321 -5.72 -0.35 -7.61
N ALA A 322 -5.72 -1.30 -6.68
CA ALA A 322 -6.93 -1.71 -5.94
C ALA A 322 -7.49 -0.59 -5.05
N ALA A 323 -6.66 0.33 -4.55
CA ALA A 323 -7.13 1.51 -3.80
C ALA A 323 -7.99 2.43 -4.68
N GLY A 324 -7.58 2.64 -5.93
CA GLY A 324 -8.39 3.35 -6.93
C GLY A 324 -9.72 2.63 -7.22
N ILE A 325 -9.70 1.30 -7.36
CA ILE A 325 -10.90 0.48 -7.54
C ILE A 325 -11.85 0.61 -6.34
N ALA A 326 -11.32 0.65 -5.11
CA ALA A 326 -12.14 0.80 -3.90
C ALA A 326 -12.89 2.13 -3.89
N PHE A 327 -12.21 3.24 -4.20
CA PHE A 327 -12.88 4.54 -4.37
C PHE A 327 -13.90 4.52 -5.51
N GLN A 328 -13.53 3.97 -6.67
CA GLN A 328 -14.43 3.85 -7.82
C GLN A 328 -15.72 3.12 -7.42
N ALA A 329 -15.62 1.92 -6.84
CA ALA A 329 -16.78 1.13 -6.44
C ALA A 329 -17.66 1.86 -5.41
N ALA A 330 -17.04 2.52 -4.42
CA ALA A 330 -17.77 3.26 -3.40
C ALA A 330 -18.47 4.52 -3.94
N LEU A 331 -17.82 5.28 -4.84
CA LEU A 331 -18.42 6.43 -5.52
C LEU A 331 -19.62 6.01 -6.38
N GLN A 332 -19.48 4.92 -7.13
CA GLN A 332 -20.57 4.35 -7.93
C GLN A 332 -21.76 3.95 -7.05
N LYS A 333 -21.50 3.32 -5.90
CA LYS A 333 -22.52 2.90 -4.93
C LYS A 333 -23.32 4.07 -4.37
N ILE A 334 -22.68 5.19 -4.03
CA ILE A 334 -23.37 6.36 -3.46
C ILE A 334 -23.88 7.36 -4.50
N GLY A 335 -23.45 7.20 -5.75
CA GLY A 335 -23.80 8.11 -6.84
C GLY A 335 -23.20 9.52 -6.69
N ALA A 336 -22.05 9.65 -6.04
CA ALA A 336 -21.38 10.94 -5.83
C ALA A 336 -20.62 11.36 -7.10
N THR A 337 -20.62 12.66 -7.36
CA THR A 337 -19.96 13.29 -8.52
C THR A 337 -18.80 14.17 -8.04
N PRO A 338 -17.93 14.66 -8.94
CA PRO A 338 -16.85 15.57 -8.56
C PRO A 338 -17.32 16.82 -7.82
N GLY A 339 -16.48 17.38 -6.95
CA GLY A 339 -16.83 18.50 -6.08
C GLY A 339 -17.59 18.04 -4.83
N MET A 340 -17.17 16.92 -4.23
CA MET A 340 -17.92 16.32 -3.13
C MET A 340 -18.00 17.23 -1.90
N SER A 341 -19.23 17.42 -1.40
CA SER A 341 -19.49 18.04 -0.10
C SER A 341 -19.00 17.17 1.06
N GLU A 342 -18.89 17.73 2.26
CA GLU A 342 -18.56 16.97 3.47
C GLU A 342 -19.54 15.80 3.70
N GLU A 343 -20.84 16.03 3.48
CA GLU A 343 -21.86 14.98 3.60
C GLU A 343 -21.61 13.83 2.62
N GLN A 344 -21.24 14.14 1.37
CA GLN A 344 -20.92 13.13 0.36
C GLN A 344 -19.63 12.37 0.72
N ARG A 345 -18.64 13.04 1.31
CA ARG A 345 -17.41 12.38 1.82
C ARG A 345 -17.70 11.45 2.98
N ASN A 346 -18.57 11.85 3.91
CA ASN A 346 -19.06 10.96 4.98
C ASN A 346 -19.80 9.74 4.41
N LYS A 347 -20.66 9.93 3.40
CA LYS A 347 -21.30 8.81 2.69
C LYS A 347 -20.29 7.92 1.98
N LEU A 348 -19.21 8.49 1.43
CA LEU A 348 -18.12 7.73 0.81
C LEU A 348 -17.38 6.86 1.84
N VAL A 349 -17.06 7.39 3.01
CA VAL A 349 -16.48 6.62 4.12
C VAL A 349 -17.40 5.45 4.51
N LYS A 350 -18.71 5.71 4.70
CA LYS A 350 -19.68 4.65 5.00
C LYS A 350 -19.79 3.60 3.90
N ALA A 351 -19.65 4.01 2.64
CA ALA A 351 -19.64 3.08 1.51
C ALA A 351 -18.38 2.23 1.43
N LEU A 352 -17.22 2.79 1.81
CA LEU A 352 -15.96 2.06 1.97
C LEU A 352 -16.05 1.06 3.15
N GLU A 353 -16.55 1.48 4.31
CA GLU A 353 -16.81 0.59 5.47
C GLU A 353 -17.71 -0.61 5.09
N ALA A 354 -18.66 -0.40 4.17
CA ALA A 354 -19.58 -1.41 3.68
C ALA A 354 -19.14 -2.09 2.36
N LEU A 355 -17.86 -1.95 1.98
CA LEU A 355 -17.33 -2.52 0.75
C LEU A 355 -17.01 -4.01 0.95
N ASP A 356 -17.50 -4.85 0.03
CA ASP A 356 -17.13 -6.26 -0.10
C ASP A 356 -17.12 -6.56 -1.60
N VAL A 357 -15.95 -6.45 -2.22
CA VAL A 357 -15.81 -6.53 -3.68
C VAL A 357 -14.65 -7.44 -4.09
N ASP A 358 -14.91 -8.32 -5.06
CA ASP A 358 -13.90 -9.18 -5.66
C ASP A 358 -13.21 -8.45 -6.83
N THR A 359 -11.90 -8.31 -6.72
CA THR A 359 -11.04 -7.58 -7.66
C THR A 359 -9.96 -8.49 -8.23
N PHE A 360 -9.23 -8.00 -9.25
CA PHE A 360 -8.05 -8.70 -9.76
C PHE A 360 -6.99 -8.94 -8.65
N TYR A 361 -6.97 -8.07 -7.63
CA TYR A 361 -6.06 -8.12 -6.51
C TYR A 361 -6.51 -9.14 -5.44
N GLY A 362 -7.81 -9.45 -5.38
CA GLY A 362 -8.42 -10.24 -4.33
C GLY A 362 -9.64 -9.52 -3.76
N LYS A 363 -10.15 -9.98 -2.62
CA LYS A 363 -11.28 -9.36 -1.95
C LYS A 363 -10.84 -8.09 -1.22
N VAL A 364 -11.45 -6.96 -1.56
CA VAL A 364 -11.30 -5.71 -0.80
C VAL A 364 -12.46 -5.60 0.18
N LYS A 365 -12.15 -5.75 1.46
CA LYS A 365 -13.09 -5.68 2.57
C LYS A 365 -12.42 -5.07 3.79
N PHE A 366 -12.85 -3.88 4.18
CA PHE A 366 -12.24 -3.16 5.30
C PHE A 366 -12.89 -3.57 6.63
N ALA A 367 -12.07 -3.79 7.66
CA ALA A 367 -12.60 -3.99 9.00
C ALA A 367 -13.13 -2.66 9.56
N THR A 368 -14.20 -2.71 10.35
CA THR A 368 -14.88 -1.52 10.91
C THR A 368 -14.69 -1.39 12.42
N SER A 369 -13.89 -2.27 13.04
CA SER A 369 -13.59 -2.24 14.46
C SER A 369 -12.28 -2.99 14.77
N GLY A 370 -11.88 -2.96 16.04
CA GLY A 370 -10.69 -3.66 16.53
C GLY A 370 -9.37 -3.06 16.08
N GLN A 371 -8.30 -3.85 16.16
CA GLN A 371 -6.93 -3.43 15.83
C GLN A 371 -6.67 -3.29 14.32
N PHE A 372 -7.60 -3.72 13.48
CA PHE A 372 -7.52 -3.66 12.02
C PHE A 372 -8.49 -2.62 11.44
N TYR A 373 -8.95 -1.66 12.24
CA TYR A 373 -9.91 -0.64 11.79
C TYR A 373 -9.43 0.00 10.47
N HIS A 374 -10.29 -0.08 9.46
CA HIS A 374 -10.09 0.38 8.08
C HIS A 374 -8.95 -0.25 7.28
N ALA A 375 -8.28 -1.28 7.81
CA ALA A 375 -7.40 -2.15 7.04
C ALA A 375 -8.20 -3.19 6.25
N ASN A 376 -7.70 -3.55 5.06
CA ASN A 376 -8.27 -4.65 4.28
C ASN A 376 -7.98 -6.00 4.96
N VAL A 377 -9.05 -6.71 5.33
CA VAL A 377 -8.99 -8.04 5.96
C VAL A 377 -9.54 -9.14 5.05
N GLY A 378 -9.88 -8.80 3.80
CA GLY A 378 -10.35 -9.76 2.79
C GLY A 378 -9.23 -10.55 2.10
N MET A 379 -7.97 -10.14 2.30
CA MET A 379 -6.82 -10.74 1.64
C MET A 379 -6.36 -12.02 2.34
N THR A 380 -5.80 -12.95 1.57
CA THR A 380 -5.11 -14.12 2.11
C THR A 380 -3.62 -13.83 2.20
N PRO A 381 -3.01 -13.85 3.40
CA PRO A 381 -1.56 -13.78 3.52
C PRO A 381 -0.87 -14.96 2.84
N LEU A 382 0.16 -14.66 2.07
CA LEU A 382 0.97 -15.61 1.34
C LEU A 382 2.40 -15.60 1.86
N THR A 383 3.02 -16.77 1.82
CA THR A 383 4.46 -16.93 1.90
C THR A 383 4.99 -17.04 0.49
N ILE A 384 5.88 -16.13 0.10
CA ILE A 384 6.57 -16.21 -1.19
C ILE A 384 8.01 -16.65 -0.99
N GLN A 385 8.58 -17.30 -2.01
CA GLN A 385 10.00 -17.59 -2.08
C GLN A 385 10.51 -17.27 -3.48
N ILE A 386 11.71 -16.67 -3.58
CA ILE A 386 12.36 -16.52 -4.88
C ILE A 386 12.87 -17.88 -5.34
N GLN A 387 12.42 -18.33 -6.50
CA GLN A 387 12.88 -19.56 -7.14
C GLN A 387 13.10 -19.30 -8.64
N ASN A 388 14.30 -19.62 -9.12
CA ASN A 388 14.71 -19.41 -10.51
C ASN A 388 14.44 -17.97 -10.99
N GLY A 389 14.76 -17.00 -10.13
CA GLY A 389 14.58 -15.57 -10.42
C GLY A 389 13.11 -15.12 -10.50
N LYS A 390 12.18 -15.84 -9.85
CA LYS A 390 10.76 -15.47 -9.76
C LYS A 390 10.27 -15.56 -8.32
N ALA A 391 9.47 -14.58 -7.89
CA ALA A 391 8.74 -14.67 -6.63
C ALA A 391 7.53 -15.58 -6.82
N LEU A 392 7.55 -16.76 -6.18
CA LEU A 392 6.46 -17.73 -6.27
C LEU A 392 5.81 -17.92 -4.89
N ALA A 393 4.48 -18.06 -4.87
CA ALA A 393 3.79 -18.44 -3.64
C ALA A 393 4.17 -19.88 -3.26
N VAL A 394 4.72 -20.07 -2.06
CA VAL A 394 5.10 -21.40 -1.53
C VAL A 394 4.25 -21.83 -0.35
N GLY A 395 3.38 -20.95 0.13
CA GLY A 395 2.38 -21.23 1.16
C GLY A 395 1.31 -20.13 1.21
N PRO A 396 0.10 -20.41 1.72
CA PRO A 396 -0.38 -21.73 2.15
C PRO A 396 -0.62 -22.69 0.97
N VAL A 397 -0.78 -23.99 1.25
CA VAL A 397 -0.95 -25.06 0.22
C VAL A 397 -2.07 -24.73 -0.78
N ALA A 398 -3.17 -24.14 -0.34
CA ALA A 398 -4.30 -23.76 -1.19
C ALA A 398 -3.95 -22.70 -2.26
N SER A 399 -2.85 -21.96 -2.06
CA SER A 399 -2.39 -20.87 -2.93
C SER A 399 -0.97 -21.13 -3.45
N GLN A 400 -0.48 -22.36 -3.31
CA GLN A 400 0.89 -22.73 -3.62
C GLN A 400 1.12 -22.85 -5.14
N GLU A 401 2.13 -22.15 -5.62
CA GLU A 401 2.65 -22.20 -6.99
C GLU A 401 3.87 -23.12 -7.10
N ALA A 402 4.66 -23.23 -6.03
CA ALA A 402 5.83 -24.09 -5.96
C ALA A 402 6.08 -24.64 -4.54
N LYS A 403 6.79 -25.76 -4.43
CA LYS A 403 7.24 -26.29 -3.14
C LYS A 403 8.39 -25.42 -2.59
N PRO A 404 8.42 -25.09 -1.28
CA PRO A 404 9.56 -24.39 -0.70
C PRO A 404 10.87 -25.16 -0.91
N GLN A 405 11.93 -24.42 -1.25
CA GLN A 405 13.30 -24.93 -1.27
C GLN A 405 13.93 -24.64 0.10
N TYR A 406 13.98 -25.65 0.97
CA TYR A 406 14.49 -25.55 2.33
C TYR A 406 15.20 -26.86 2.74
N PRO A 407 16.31 -26.80 3.50
CA PRO A 407 17.07 -25.61 3.87
C PRO A 407 17.68 -24.88 2.68
N MET A 408 18.05 -23.60 2.85
CA MET A 408 18.80 -22.86 1.83
C MET A 408 20.15 -23.54 1.55
N GLN A 409 20.51 -23.61 0.28
CA GLN A 409 21.79 -24.12 -0.18
C GLN A 409 22.89 -23.07 0.04
N GLU A 410 24.08 -23.55 0.40
CA GLU A 410 25.27 -22.71 0.46
C GLU A 410 25.47 -21.94 -0.84
N TRP A 411 25.93 -20.69 -0.74
CA TRP A 411 26.07 -19.79 -1.89
C TRP A 411 26.87 -20.35 -3.07
N LYS A 412 27.85 -21.22 -2.82
CA LYS A 412 28.69 -21.84 -3.85
C LYS A 412 27.95 -22.89 -4.70
N ASN A 413 26.81 -23.39 -4.21
CA ASN A 413 26.02 -24.45 -4.83
C ASN A 413 24.76 -23.92 -5.55
N ARG A 414 24.59 -22.60 -5.65
CA ARG A 414 23.44 -21.94 -6.28
C ARG A 414 23.70 -21.53 -7.72
#